data_AF-A0A8J3XLC2-F1
#
_entry.id   AF-A0A8J3XLC2-F1
#
_cell.length_a   1.000
_cell.length_b   1.000
_cell.length_c   1.000
_cell.angle_alpha   90.00
_cell.angle_beta   90.00
_cell.angle_gamma   90.00
#
_symmetry.space_group_name_H-M   'P 1'
#
loop_
_entity.id
_entity.type
_entity.pdbx_description
1 polymer ?
#
loop_
_entity_poly.entity_id
_entity_poly.type
_entity_poly.pdbx_seq_one_letter_code
_entity_poly.pdbx_strand_id
1 'polypeptide(L)'
;MSEWRTWPALVVASVLTLVCAVVAGVAASSAAAEFTRGPSAAEVRQAAATEVAGRWQTWPAGRIFPPTLAYTGEQGGEEKASRVGISSKTDCKGAVDATLQAAVRTAGCRAILRATYLDALQGMVVTIGVAAFPDARSADAAEAALPQQGKPSPGLRALAFDGTVTDRFTAAARQAATLRQAGPYIVLTTVGQVDGRPARALGKQRPAMFSFTDDLSERVADALTVPSPLECGGKEAPC
;
A
#
# COMPACT_ATOMS: atom_id res chain seq x y z
N MET A 1 -16.13 20.36 77.42
CA MET A 1 -14.84 20.45 76.70
C MET A 1 -14.88 19.54 75.46
N SER A 2 -15.50 19.97 74.36
CA SER A 2 -15.45 19.23 73.08
C SER A 2 -15.69 20.08 71.83
N GLU A 3 -16.06 21.36 71.96
CA GLU A 3 -16.39 22.23 70.82
C GLU A 3 -15.17 22.86 70.11
N TRP A 4 -13.98 22.84 70.72
CA TRP A 4 -12.76 23.41 70.10
C TRP A 4 -12.03 22.48 69.12
N ARG A 5 -12.40 21.20 69.03
CA ARG A 5 -11.75 20.22 68.13
C ARG A 5 -12.50 19.99 66.81
N THR A 6 -13.76 20.41 66.71
CA THR A 6 -14.60 20.20 65.52
C THR A 6 -14.45 21.32 64.48
N TRP A 7 -14.15 22.54 64.92
CA TRP A 7 -13.85 23.68 64.04
C TRP A 7 -12.72 23.42 63.02
N PRO A 8 -11.53 22.93 63.40
CA PRO A 8 -10.49 22.65 62.41
C PRO A 8 -10.89 21.53 61.46
N ALA A 9 -11.63 20.51 61.92
CA ALA A 9 -12.10 19.42 61.07
C ALA A 9 -13.15 19.87 60.03
N LEU A 10 -14.07 20.77 60.42
CA LEU A 10 -15.07 21.33 59.51
C LEU A 10 -14.46 22.29 58.47
N VAL A 11 -13.45 23.05 58.86
CA VAL A 11 -12.68 23.91 57.92
C VAL A 11 -11.92 23.05 56.92
N VAL A 12 -11.22 22.00 57.39
CA VAL A 12 -10.50 21.07 56.50
C VAL A 12 -11.45 20.35 55.55
N ALA A 13 -12.60 19.87 56.04
CA ALA A 13 -13.60 19.22 55.19
C ALA A 13 -14.16 20.18 54.13
N SER A 14 -14.49 21.41 54.51
CA SER A 14 -14.97 22.46 53.58
C SER A 14 -13.93 22.78 52.50
N VAL A 15 -12.67 22.97 52.91
CA VAL A 15 -11.56 23.21 51.97
C VAL A 15 -11.38 22.03 51.01
N LEU A 16 -11.41 20.80 51.53
CA LEU A 16 -11.28 19.60 50.70
C LEU A 16 -12.43 19.47 49.68
N THR A 17 -13.68 19.73 50.10
CA THR A 17 -14.82 19.71 49.18
C THR A 17 -14.71 20.77 48.08
N LEU A 18 -14.22 21.96 48.42
CA LEU A 18 -14.04 23.04 47.45
C LEU A 18 -12.91 22.71 46.46
N VAL A 19 -11.82 22.11 46.93
CA VAL A 19 -10.74 21.60 46.07
C VAL A 19 -11.25 20.50 45.14
N CYS A 20 -12.00 19.51 45.66
CA CYS A 20 -12.59 18.45 44.84
C CYS A 20 -13.58 19.00 43.79
N ALA A 21 -14.41 19.98 44.15
CA ALA A 21 -15.35 20.61 43.23
C ALA A 21 -14.63 21.37 42.10
N VAL A 22 -13.53 22.07 42.42
CA VAL A 22 -12.69 22.75 41.41
C VAL A 22 -12.05 21.74 40.47
N VAL A 23 -11.46 20.67 41.00
CA VAL A 23 -10.84 19.61 40.17
C VAL A 23 -11.87 18.94 39.27
N ALA A 24 -13.05 18.61 39.79
CA ALA A 24 -14.15 18.04 39.01
C ALA A 24 -14.64 19.01 37.92
N GLY A 25 -14.74 20.31 38.23
CA GLY A 25 -15.10 21.34 37.27
C GLY A 25 -14.10 21.47 36.13
N VAL A 26 -12.79 21.46 36.43
CA VAL A 26 -11.71 21.51 35.43
C VAL A 26 -11.70 20.24 34.57
N ALA A 27 -11.88 19.06 35.17
CA ALA A 27 -11.94 17.80 34.44
C ALA A 27 -13.19 17.71 33.54
N ALA A 28 -14.34 18.20 34.01
CA ALA A 28 -15.56 18.23 33.20
C ALA A 28 -15.45 19.21 32.03
N SER A 29 -14.80 20.36 32.23
CA SER A 29 -14.61 21.35 31.16
C SER A 29 -13.53 20.95 30.16
N SER A 30 -12.45 20.28 30.58
CA SER A 30 -11.48 19.69 29.65
C SER A 30 -12.09 18.53 28.84
N ALA A 31 -12.90 17.68 29.48
CA ALA A 31 -13.64 16.64 28.79
C ALA A 31 -14.64 17.23 27.79
N ALA A 32 -15.42 18.25 28.18
CA ALA A 32 -16.34 18.93 27.27
C ALA A 32 -15.61 19.58 26.09
N ALA A 33 -14.48 20.24 26.34
CA ALA A 33 -13.65 20.84 25.29
C ALA A 33 -13.14 19.78 24.31
N GLU A 34 -12.70 18.61 24.79
CA GLU A 34 -12.28 17.48 23.96
C GLU A 34 -13.42 16.89 23.13
N PHE A 35 -14.64 16.80 23.69
CA PHE A 35 -15.81 16.33 22.95
C PHE A 35 -16.32 17.33 21.89
N THR A 36 -16.04 18.62 22.06
CA THR A 36 -16.47 19.67 21.13
C THR A 36 -15.40 20.16 20.17
N ARG A 37 -14.13 19.75 20.33
CA ARG A 37 -13.07 20.17 19.43
C ARG A 37 -13.17 19.42 18.10
N GLY A 38 -12.90 20.12 17.01
CA GLY A 38 -12.67 19.49 15.73
C GLY A 38 -11.36 18.66 15.72
N PRO A 39 -11.20 17.76 14.74
CA PRO A 39 -9.96 17.00 14.59
C PRO A 39 -8.80 17.94 14.31
N SER A 40 -7.68 17.71 15.00
CA SER A 40 -6.43 18.39 14.75
C SER A 40 -5.86 17.97 13.39
N ALA A 41 -5.00 18.82 12.82
CA ALA A 41 -4.31 18.48 11.58
C ALA A 41 -3.47 17.19 11.69
N ALA A 42 -2.99 16.84 12.89
CA ALA A 42 -2.26 15.60 13.12
C ALA A 42 -3.18 14.37 13.04
N GLU A 43 -4.36 14.44 13.64
CA GLU A 43 -5.36 13.36 13.59
C GLU A 43 -5.86 13.14 12.17
N VAL A 44 -6.14 14.22 11.43
CA VAL A 44 -6.53 14.13 10.01
C VAL A 44 -5.45 13.44 9.17
N ARG A 45 -4.17 13.81 9.35
CA ARG A 45 -3.06 13.16 8.64
C ARG A 45 -2.91 11.69 9.01
N GLN A 46 -3.05 11.34 10.29
CA GLN A 46 -2.96 9.95 10.75
C GLN A 46 -4.11 9.11 10.21
N ALA A 47 -5.33 9.65 10.20
CA ALA A 47 -6.50 9.00 9.62
C ALA A 47 -6.32 8.77 8.11
N ALA A 48 -5.86 9.78 7.37
CA ALA A 48 -5.56 9.66 5.95
C ALA A 48 -4.47 8.60 5.66
N ALA A 49 -3.39 8.58 6.46
CA ALA A 49 -2.34 7.57 6.32
C ALA A 49 -2.86 6.15 6.60
N THR A 50 -3.72 6.00 7.61
CA THR A 50 -4.36 4.73 7.97
C THR A 50 -5.31 4.25 6.87
N GLU A 51 -6.11 5.15 6.30
CA GLU A 51 -6.99 4.87 5.16
C GLU A 51 -6.17 4.38 3.97
N VAL A 52 -5.15 5.15 3.56
CA VAL A 52 -4.27 4.80 2.44
C VAL A 52 -3.63 3.44 2.66
N ALA A 53 -3.10 3.14 3.86
CA ALA A 53 -2.50 1.85 4.19
C ALA A 53 -3.49 0.67 4.24
N GLY A 54 -4.79 0.95 4.34
CA GLY A 54 -5.87 -0.05 4.34
C GLY A 54 -6.47 -0.36 2.97
N ARG A 55 -6.21 0.46 1.95
CA ARG A 55 -6.83 0.36 0.61
C ARG A 55 -6.67 -1.00 -0.04
N TRP A 56 -5.52 -1.65 0.11
CA TRP A 56 -5.29 -2.99 -0.44
C TRP A 56 -6.31 -4.04 0.03
N GLN A 57 -6.87 -3.86 1.23
CA GLN A 57 -7.84 -4.76 1.83
C GLN A 57 -9.29 -4.30 1.59
N THR A 58 -9.52 -2.99 1.58
CA THR A 58 -10.89 -2.43 1.52
C THR A 58 -11.37 -2.17 0.11
N TRP A 59 -10.48 -1.90 -0.84
CA TRP A 59 -10.85 -1.62 -2.21
C TRP A 59 -11.07 -2.90 -3.02
N PRO A 60 -12.00 -2.89 -3.99
CA PRO A 60 -12.08 -3.97 -4.98
C PRO A 60 -10.75 -4.10 -5.71
N ALA A 61 -10.25 -5.33 -5.89
CA ALA A 61 -8.97 -5.54 -6.57
C ALA A 61 -8.94 -4.96 -7.99
N GLY A 62 -10.09 -4.91 -8.67
CA GLY A 62 -10.24 -4.27 -9.99
C GLY A 62 -10.12 -2.75 -9.99
N ARG A 63 -10.19 -2.09 -8.83
CA ARG A 63 -9.87 -0.66 -8.66
C ARG A 63 -8.35 -0.45 -8.58
N ILE A 64 -7.64 -1.35 -7.91
CA ILE A 64 -6.17 -1.34 -7.79
C ILE A 64 -5.54 -1.71 -9.14
N PHE A 65 -6.09 -2.73 -9.79
CA PHE A 65 -5.66 -3.22 -11.09
C PHE A 65 -6.79 -2.99 -12.09
N PRO A 66 -6.93 -1.81 -12.72
CA PRO A 66 -8.03 -1.53 -13.66
C PRO A 66 -7.97 -2.42 -14.91
N PRO A 67 -9.08 -2.55 -15.68
CA PRO A 67 -9.09 -3.36 -16.90
C PRO A 67 -8.04 -2.96 -17.93
N THR A 68 -7.68 -1.67 -17.97
CA THR A 68 -6.64 -1.13 -18.85
C THR A 68 -5.72 -0.19 -18.09
N LEU A 69 -4.43 -0.19 -18.43
CA LEU A 69 -3.44 0.76 -17.93
C LEU A 69 -2.76 1.46 -19.12
N ALA A 70 -2.73 2.80 -19.09
CA ALA A 70 -2.07 3.59 -20.12
C ALA A 70 -0.56 3.66 -19.86
N TYR A 71 0.24 3.60 -20.92
CA TYR A 71 1.70 3.74 -20.89
C TYR A 71 2.19 4.42 -22.18
N THR A 72 3.44 4.87 -22.19
CA THR A 72 4.08 5.46 -23.37
C THR A 72 4.75 4.38 -24.22
N GLY A 73 4.35 4.26 -25.49
CA GLY A 73 4.95 3.30 -26.42
C GLY A 73 6.39 3.64 -26.80
N GLU A 74 7.15 2.67 -27.33
CA GLU A 74 8.57 2.88 -27.71
C GLU A 74 8.75 3.98 -28.77
N GLN A 75 7.77 4.15 -29.66
CA GLN A 75 7.79 5.17 -30.71
C GLN A 75 7.17 6.51 -30.25
N GLY A 76 6.87 6.63 -28.95
CA GLY A 76 6.04 7.70 -28.40
C GLY A 76 4.54 7.46 -28.62
N GLY A 77 3.73 8.27 -27.94
CA GLY A 77 2.27 8.13 -27.94
C GLY A 77 1.75 7.24 -26.80
N GLU A 78 0.46 7.39 -26.49
CA GLU A 78 -0.21 6.62 -25.45
C GLU A 78 -0.70 5.28 -26.01
N GLU A 79 -0.29 4.19 -25.37
CA GLU A 79 -0.77 2.83 -25.59
C GLU A 79 -1.45 2.30 -24.32
N LYS A 80 -2.21 1.20 -24.44
CA LYS A 80 -2.96 0.62 -23.32
C LYS A 80 -2.68 -0.86 -23.16
N ALA A 81 -2.19 -1.22 -21.98
CA ALA A 81 -2.07 -2.60 -21.54
C ALA A 81 -3.42 -3.11 -21.07
N SER A 82 -3.77 -4.36 -21.40
CA SER A 82 -5.06 -4.98 -21.06
C SER A 82 -4.90 -6.05 -20.00
N ARG A 83 -5.73 -6.01 -18.96
CA ARG A 83 -5.68 -6.96 -17.83
C ARG A 83 -6.20 -8.33 -18.25
N VAL A 84 -5.38 -9.36 -18.08
CA VAL A 84 -5.76 -10.77 -18.30
C VAL A 84 -6.46 -11.33 -17.07
N GLY A 85 -5.94 -11.05 -15.88
CA GLY A 85 -6.52 -11.56 -14.64
C GLY A 85 -5.88 -11.01 -13.38
N ILE A 86 -6.52 -11.26 -12.25
CA ILE A 86 -6.07 -10.90 -10.91
C ILE A 86 -6.00 -12.18 -10.07
N SER A 87 -4.91 -12.37 -9.32
CA SER A 87 -4.78 -13.51 -8.42
C SER A 87 -5.72 -13.37 -7.22
N SER A 88 -6.36 -14.47 -6.83
CA SER A 88 -7.07 -14.55 -5.54
C SER A 88 -6.12 -14.72 -4.35
N LYS A 89 -4.84 -15.02 -4.59
CA LYS A 89 -3.83 -15.22 -3.54
C LYS A 89 -3.08 -13.93 -3.28
N THR A 90 -2.98 -13.57 -2.00
CA THR A 90 -2.33 -12.34 -1.53
C THR A 90 -1.17 -12.60 -0.57
N ASP A 91 -0.77 -13.86 -0.38
CA ASP A 91 0.28 -14.21 0.57
C ASP A 91 1.65 -13.68 0.10
N CYS A 92 2.37 -12.99 1.00
CA CYS A 92 3.66 -12.40 0.67
C CYS A 92 4.70 -13.45 0.22
N LYS A 93 4.70 -14.61 0.88
CA LYS A 93 5.68 -15.67 0.64
C LYS A 93 5.58 -16.24 -0.77
N GLY A 94 4.36 -16.50 -1.25
CA GLY A 94 4.08 -17.10 -2.54
C GLY A 94 4.27 -16.14 -3.71
N ALA A 95 4.22 -14.84 -3.47
CA ALA A 95 4.31 -13.80 -4.50
C ALA A 95 5.75 -13.42 -4.90
N VAL A 96 6.76 -13.66 -4.05
CA VAL A 96 8.18 -13.34 -4.33
C VAL A 96 9.07 -14.57 -4.36
N ASP A 97 10.23 -14.44 -4.99
CA ASP A 97 11.26 -15.48 -4.98
C ASP A 97 11.75 -15.80 -3.56
N ALA A 98 12.20 -17.04 -3.36
CA ALA A 98 12.50 -17.59 -2.04
C ALA A 98 13.53 -16.75 -1.26
N THR A 99 14.51 -16.19 -1.95
CA THR A 99 15.56 -15.35 -1.36
C THR A 99 15.04 -14.03 -0.77
N LEU A 100 13.86 -13.55 -1.21
CA LEU A 100 13.27 -12.29 -0.76
C LEU A 100 12.24 -12.49 0.36
N GLN A 101 11.79 -13.73 0.60
CA GLN A 101 10.73 -14.03 1.56
C GLN A 101 11.07 -13.57 2.99
N ALA A 102 12.33 -13.72 3.40
CA ALA A 102 12.79 -13.26 4.70
C ALA A 102 12.76 -11.74 4.80
N ALA A 103 13.25 -11.04 3.77
CA ALA A 103 13.31 -9.57 3.73
C ALA A 103 11.92 -8.95 3.83
N VAL A 104 10.98 -9.37 2.97
CA VAL A 104 9.61 -8.82 2.98
C VAL A 104 8.87 -9.15 4.28
N ARG A 105 9.12 -10.33 4.88
CA ARG A 105 8.54 -10.70 6.17
C ARG A 105 9.09 -9.82 7.31
N THR A 106 10.40 -9.60 7.36
CA THR A 106 11.05 -8.76 8.37
C THR A 106 10.56 -7.32 8.30
N ALA A 107 10.31 -6.81 7.09
CA ALA A 107 9.72 -5.50 6.87
C ALA A 107 8.21 -5.43 7.17
N GLY A 108 7.57 -6.52 7.59
CA GLY A 108 6.17 -6.52 8.00
C GLY A 108 5.16 -6.60 6.85
N CYS A 109 5.53 -7.22 5.72
CA CYS A 109 4.61 -7.41 4.59
C CYS A 109 3.27 -8.00 5.04
N ARG A 110 2.18 -7.29 4.73
CA ARG A 110 0.80 -7.69 5.06
C ARG A 110 0.18 -8.53 3.96
N ALA A 111 0.39 -8.12 2.71
CA ALA A 111 -0.14 -8.78 1.52
C ALA A 111 0.68 -8.40 0.28
N ILE A 112 0.68 -9.27 -0.73
CA ILE A 112 1.13 -8.94 -2.08
C ILE A 112 0.04 -9.32 -3.07
N LEU A 113 -0.71 -8.34 -3.56
CA LEU A 113 -1.71 -8.54 -4.60
C LEU A 113 -1.03 -8.60 -5.96
N ARG A 114 -1.56 -9.38 -6.90
CA ARG A 114 -0.96 -9.53 -8.24
C ARG A 114 -2.00 -9.55 -9.34
N ALA A 115 -1.68 -8.91 -10.46
CA ALA A 115 -2.44 -8.96 -11.69
C ALA A 115 -1.50 -9.10 -12.88
N THR A 116 -1.99 -9.68 -13.97
CA THR A 116 -1.22 -9.84 -15.21
C THR A 116 -1.90 -9.09 -16.35
N TYR A 117 -1.08 -8.39 -17.12
CA TYR A 117 -1.47 -7.57 -18.26
C TYR A 117 -0.71 -8.01 -19.52
N LEU A 118 -1.32 -7.73 -20.67
CA LEU A 118 -0.67 -7.75 -21.98
C LEU A 118 -0.43 -6.32 -22.42
N ASP A 119 0.69 -6.06 -23.09
CA ASP A 119 0.89 -4.80 -23.80
C ASP A 119 -0.09 -4.64 -24.98
N ALA A 120 -0.13 -3.46 -25.59
CA ALA A 120 -1.06 -3.16 -26.68
C ALA A 120 -0.86 -4.07 -27.90
N LEU A 121 0.39 -4.47 -28.17
CA LEU A 121 0.75 -5.37 -29.27
C LEU A 121 0.61 -6.85 -28.91
N GLN A 122 0.27 -7.17 -27.65
CA GLN A 122 0.16 -8.52 -27.11
C GLN A 122 1.44 -9.36 -27.28
N GLY A 123 2.60 -8.71 -27.39
CA GLY A 123 3.92 -9.35 -27.47
C GLY A 123 4.57 -9.54 -26.10
N MET A 124 4.15 -8.76 -25.11
CA MET A 124 4.72 -8.71 -23.76
C MET A 124 3.67 -9.03 -22.71
N VAL A 125 4.07 -9.82 -21.72
CA VAL A 125 3.26 -10.14 -20.54
C VAL A 125 3.92 -9.49 -19.34
N VAL A 126 3.14 -8.74 -18.56
CA VAL A 126 3.61 -8.08 -17.34
C VAL A 126 2.78 -8.57 -16.16
N THR A 127 3.42 -9.13 -15.15
CA THR A 127 2.79 -9.28 -13.84
C THR A 127 3.15 -8.08 -12.98
N ILE A 128 2.14 -7.37 -12.49
CA ILE A 128 2.26 -6.27 -11.54
C ILE A 128 1.90 -6.79 -10.16
N GLY A 129 2.71 -6.48 -9.16
CA GLY A 129 2.51 -6.82 -7.76
C GLY A 129 2.43 -5.57 -6.90
N VAL A 130 1.47 -5.52 -5.97
CA VAL A 130 1.36 -4.46 -4.96
C VAL A 130 1.65 -5.09 -3.61
N ALA A 131 2.84 -4.83 -3.06
CA ALA A 131 3.20 -5.24 -1.72
C ALA A 131 2.77 -4.18 -0.71
N ALA A 132 1.93 -4.56 0.24
CA ALA A 132 1.38 -3.69 1.27
C ALA A 132 2.14 -3.86 2.60
N PHE A 133 2.49 -2.74 3.21
CA PHE A 133 3.21 -2.65 4.48
C PHE A 133 2.41 -1.86 5.52
N PRO A 134 2.82 -1.88 6.80
CA PRO A 134 2.15 -1.11 7.83
C PRO A 134 2.17 0.40 7.63
N ASP A 135 3.29 0.91 7.13
CA ASP A 135 3.57 2.32 6.93
C ASP A 135 4.68 2.50 5.87
N ALA A 136 4.93 3.75 5.49
CA ALA A 136 5.95 4.09 4.49
C ALA A 136 7.37 3.69 4.94
N ARG A 137 7.69 3.80 6.24
CA ARG A 137 9.00 3.41 6.76
C ARG A 137 9.28 1.92 6.60
N SER A 138 8.25 1.10 6.80
CA SER A 138 8.30 -0.34 6.60
C SER A 138 8.49 -0.68 5.12
N ALA A 139 7.81 0.05 4.22
CA ALA A 139 8.02 -0.05 2.78
C ALA A 139 9.46 0.35 2.38
N ASP A 140 10.00 1.44 2.92
CA ASP A 140 11.39 1.88 2.67
C ASP A 140 12.41 0.81 3.10
N ALA A 141 12.20 0.19 4.27
CA ALA A 141 13.04 -0.88 4.75
C ALA A 141 12.98 -2.13 3.86
N ALA A 142 11.81 -2.44 3.29
CA ALA A 142 11.66 -3.51 2.32
C ALA A 142 12.35 -3.18 0.99
N GLU A 143 12.16 -1.97 0.45
CA GLU A 143 12.78 -1.51 -0.80
C GLU A 143 14.31 -1.60 -0.72
N ALA A 144 14.91 -1.16 0.39
CA ALA A 144 16.35 -1.26 0.62
C ALA A 144 16.89 -2.70 0.61
N ALA A 145 16.03 -3.69 0.92
CA ALA A 145 16.39 -5.10 0.93
C ALA A 145 16.05 -5.83 -0.38
N LEU A 146 15.34 -5.18 -1.30
CA LEU A 146 14.95 -5.74 -2.60
C LEU A 146 16.00 -5.41 -3.67
N PRO A 147 16.19 -6.28 -4.68
CA PRO A 147 17.15 -6.05 -5.74
C PRO A 147 16.73 -4.84 -6.59
N GLN A 148 17.73 -4.06 -6.97
CA GLN A 148 17.56 -2.90 -7.85
C GLN A 148 17.09 -3.31 -9.25
N GLN A 149 16.46 -2.37 -9.96
CA GLN A 149 15.77 -2.60 -11.23
C GLN A 149 16.65 -3.28 -12.31
N GLY A 150 15.99 -3.96 -13.25
CA GLY A 150 16.60 -4.50 -14.46
C GLY A 150 16.90 -6.00 -14.44
N LYS A 151 17.13 -6.61 -13.27
CA LYS A 151 17.28 -8.07 -13.16
C LYS A 151 15.93 -8.75 -12.89
N PRO A 152 15.52 -9.77 -13.67
CA PRO A 152 14.21 -10.43 -13.49
C PRO A 152 14.11 -11.33 -12.26
N SER A 153 15.24 -11.71 -11.66
CA SER A 153 15.31 -12.62 -10.53
C SER A 153 16.55 -12.31 -9.67
N PRO A 154 16.44 -12.36 -8.33
CA PRO A 154 15.20 -12.59 -7.59
C PRO A 154 14.23 -11.40 -7.68
N GLY A 155 12.93 -11.62 -7.56
CA GLY A 155 11.93 -10.56 -7.67
C GLY A 155 10.50 -11.05 -7.46
N LEU A 156 9.54 -10.29 -8.00
CA LEU A 156 8.14 -10.71 -8.11
C LEU A 156 8.03 -11.96 -8.98
N ARG A 157 7.26 -12.94 -8.52
CA ARG A 157 6.97 -14.14 -9.31
C ARG A 157 5.91 -13.84 -10.35
N ALA A 158 6.18 -14.31 -11.57
CA ALA A 158 5.21 -14.31 -12.65
C ALA A 158 3.89 -14.97 -12.23
N LEU A 159 2.80 -14.41 -12.71
CA LEU A 159 1.44 -14.91 -12.52
C LEU A 159 0.86 -15.26 -13.90
N ALA A 160 0.87 -16.53 -14.23
CA ALA A 160 0.22 -17.06 -15.42
C ALA A 160 -1.24 -17.41 -15.12
N PHE A 161 -2.09 -17.34 -16.15
CA PHE A 161 -3.47 -17.83 -16.12
C PHE A 161 -3.63 -18.97 -17.13
N ASP A 162 -3.95 -20.16 -16.65
CA ASP A 162 -4.12 -21.36 -17.49
C ASP A 162 -5.22 -21.15 -18.54
N GLY A 163 -4.99 -21.66 -19.75
CA GLY A 163 -5.93 -21.51 -20.87
C GLY A 163 -5.98 -20.11 -21.47
N THR A 164 -5.07 -19.21 -21.09
CA THR A 164 -4.91 -17.87 -21.69
C THR A 164 -3.56 -17.76 -22.41
N VAL A 165 -3.35 -16.68 -23.17
CA VAL A 165 -2.06 -16.37 -23.79
C VAL A 165 -0.91 -16.19 -22.78
N THR A 166 -1.21 -16.09 -21.49
CA THR A 166 -0.19 -15.92 -20.43
C THR A 166 0.26 -17.23 -19.79
N ASP A 167 -0.27 -18.38 -20.24
CA ASP A 167 0.05 -19.72 -19.71
C ASP A 167 1.55 -20.03 -19.67
N ARG A 168 2.29 -19.53 -20.67
CA ARG A 168 3.73 -19.71 -20.83
C ARG A 168 4.58 -18.72 -20.04
N PHE A 169 3.96 -17.74 -19.34
CA PHE A 169 4.69 -16.76 -18.56
C PHE A 169 5.15 -17.34 -17.21
N THR A 170 6.15 -18.19 -17.28
CA THR A 170 6.75 -18.90 -16.14
C THR A 170 7.85 -18.09 -15.46
N ALA A 171 8.36 -18.59 -14.33
CA ALA A 171 9.49 -17.98 -13.63
C ALA A 171 10.75 -17.82 -14.52
N ALA A 172 10.97 -18.73 -15.48
CA ALA A 172 12.09 -18.67 -16.40
C ALA A 172 11.89 -17.65 -17.54
N ALA A 173 10.63 -17.35 -17.88
CA ALA A 173 10.23 -16.41 -18.91
C ALA A 173 10.31 -14.94 -18.48
N ARG A 174 10.61 -14.66 -17.20
CA ARG A 174 10.86 -13.31 -16.68
C ARG A 174 12.18 -12.77 -17.23
N GLN A 175 12.18 -11.54 -17.73
CA GLN A 175 13.30 -10.95 -18.46
C GLN A 175 13.73 -9.58 -17.92
N ALA A 176 12.79 -8.81 -17.40
CA ALA A 176 13.07 -7.62 -16.62
C ALA A 176 12.13 -7.53 -15.42
N ALA A 177 12.49 -6.67 -14.48
CA ALA A 177 11.69 -6.32 -13.33
C ALA A 177 11.94 -4.86 -12.94
N THR A 178 10.89 -4.20 -12.47
CA THR A 178 10.95 -2.86 -11.90
C THR A 178 10.38 -2.87 -10.49
N LEU A 179 10.74 -1.85 -9.74
CA LEU A 179 10.33 -1.64 -8.36
C LEU A 179 10.14 -0.14 -8.15
N ARG A 180 9.05 0.23 -7.47
CA ARG A 180 8.74 1.59 -7.05
C ARG A 180 8.07 1.58 -5.69
N GLN A 181 8.61 2.31 -4.72
CA GLN A 181 7.93 2.60 -3.45
C GLN A 181 6.96 3.78 -3.62
N ALA A 182 5.80 3.68 -2.97
CA ALA A 182 4.76 4.70 -2.97
C ALA A 182 3.94 4.63 -1.66
N GLY A 183 4.29 5.47 -0.69
CA GLY A 183 3.67 5.44 0.64
C GLY A 183 3.87 4.08 1.32
N PRO A 184 2.83 3.44 1.88
CA PRO A 184 2.95 2.12 2.51
C PRO A 184 3.00 0.95 1.51
N TYR A 185 3.21 1.23 0.22
CA TYR A 185 3.20 0.24 -0.85
C TYR A 185 4.53 0.18 -1.59
N ILE A 186 4.86 -1.01 -2.09
CA ILE A 186 5.84 -1.18 -3.16
C ILE A 186 5.13 -1.81 -4.35
N VAL A 187 5.18 -1.14 -5.50
CA VAL A 187 4.72 -1.68 -6.77
C VAL A 187 5.90 -2.34 -7.48
N LEU A 188 5.77 -3.64 -7.70
CA LEU A 188 6.75 -4.49 -8.36
C LEU A 188 6.22 -4.87 -9.73
N THR A 189 7.09 -4.98 -10.72
CA THR A 189 6.74 -5.60 -12.00
C THR A 189 7.70 -6.73 -12.33
N THR A 190 7.21 -7.70 -13.09
CA THR A 190 8.07 -8.60 -13.85
C THR A 190 7.48 -8.80 -15.22
N VAL A 191 8.33 -8.76 -16.24
CA VAL A 191 7.92 -8.77 -17.65
C VAL A 191 8.76 -9.74 -18.47
N GLY A 192 8.15 -10.30 -19.52
CA GLY A 192 8.82 -11.07 -20.57
C GLY A 192 7.93 -11.18 -21.80
N GLN A 193 8.43 -11.84 -22.86
CA GLN A 193 7.59 -12.07 -24.04
C GLN A 193 6.54 -13.15 -23.79
N VAL A 194 5.39 -12.98 -24.45
CA VAL A 194 4.22 -13.86 -24.37
C VAL A 194 4.52 -15.31 -24.79
N ASP A 195 5.52 -15.53 -25.65
CA ASP A 195 5.91 -16.86 -26.10
C ASP A 195 6.62 -17.71 -25.03
N GLY A 196 6.91 -17.12 -23.87
CA GLY A 196 7.52 -17.78 -22.72
C GLY A 196 9.03 -18.00 -22.85
N ARG A 197 9.69 -17.37 -23.82
CA ARG A 197 11.13 -17.57 -24.00
C ARG A 197 11.92 -17.12 -22.76
N PRO A 198 12.91 -17.90 -22.31
CA PRO A 198 13.62 -17.57 -21.09
C PRO A 198 14.62 -16.44 -21.30
N ALA A 199 14.91 -15.67 -20.25
CA ALA A 199 15.87 -14.56 -20.33
C ALA A 199 17.24 -14.97 -20.88
N ARG A 200 17.71 -16.19 -20.56
CA ARG A 200 18.98 -16.75 -21.06
C ARG A 200 19.03 -16.95 -22.58
N ALA A 201 17.88 -17.03 -23.24
CA ALA A 201 17.79 -17.13 -24.70
C ALA A 201 17.95 -15.76 -25.37
N LEU A 202 17.75 -14.68 -24.62
CA LEU A 202 18.05 -13.33 -25.07
C LEU A 202 19.54 -13.08 -24.84
N GLY A 203 20.30 -12.83 -25.90
CA GLY A 203 21.74 -12.54 -25.80
C GLY A 203 22.03 -11.30 -24.96
N LYS A 204 22.00 -10.11 -25.57
CA LYS A 204 22.11 -8.84 -24.83
C LYS A 204 20.73 -8.41 -24.34
N GLN A 205 20.61 -8.05 -23.06
CA GLN A 205 19.40 -7.43 -22.53
C GLN A 205 19.14 -6.09 -23.22
N ARG A 206 17.86 -5.82 -23.52
CA ARG A 206 17.38 -4.57 -24.12
C ARG A 206 16.47 -3.87 -23.11
N PRO A 207 17.04 -3.15 -22.12
CA PRO A 207 16.25 -2.57 -21.04
C PRO A 207 15.19 -1.58 -21.54
N ALA A 208 15.45 -0.86 -22.64
CA ALA A 208 14.49 0.04 -23.28
C ALA A 208 13.19 -0.66 -23.72
N MET A 209 13.25 -1.94 -24.08
CA MET A 209 12.06 -2.72 -24.49
C MET A 209 11.05 -2.91 -23.35
N PHE A 210 11.49 -2.75 -22.11
CA PHE A 210 10.69 -2.98 -20.91
C PHE A 210 10.44 -1.71 -20.11
N SER A 211 10.87 -0.54 -20.57
CA SER A 211 10.73 0.73 -19.83
C SER A 211 9.28 1.12 -19.59
N PHE A 212 8.36 0.73 -20.47
CA PHE A 212 6.92 0.97 -20.29
C PHE A 212 6.36 0.37 -18.98
N THR A 213 7.04 -0.61 -18.39
CA THR A 213 6.64 -1.19 -17.10
C THR A 213 6.78 -0.20 -15.94
N ASP A 214 7.63 0.83 -16.07
CA ASP A 214 7.71 1.92 -15.11
C ASP A 214 6.42 2.75 -15.11
N ASP A 215 5.90 3.11 -16.28
CA ASP A 215 4.62 3.81 -16.43
C ASP A 215 3.46 3.00 -15.83
N LEU A 216 3.42 1.68 -16.09
CA LEU A 216 2.41 0.79 -15.51
C LEU A 216 2.49 0.74 -13.98
N SER A 217 3.71 0.70 -13.43
CA SER A 217 3.93 0.70 -11.98
C SER A 217 3.49 2.02 -11.35
N GLU A 218 3.76 3.14 -12.02
CA GLU A 218 3.39 4.49 -11.58
C GLU A 218 1.87 4.66 -11.57
N ARG A 219 1.17 4.25 -12.63
CA ARG A 219 -0.30 4.30 -12.69
C ARG A 219 -0.97 3.54 -11.54
N VAL A 220 -0.45 2.36 -11.19
CA VAL A 220 -0.97 1.55 -10.06
C VAL A 220 -0.62 2.19 -8.71
N ALA A 221 0.59 2.74 -8.57
CA ALA A 221 1.03 3.46 -7.38
C ALA A 221 0.16 4.72 -7.12
N ASP A 222 -0.09 5.51 -8.14
CA ASP A 222 -0.92 6.72 -8.06
C ASP A 222 -2.36 6.36 -7.66
N ALA A 223 -2.94 5.32 -8.28
CA ALA A 223 -4.27 4.86 -7.93
C ALA A 223 -4.37 4.54 -6.42
N LEU A 224 -3.33 3.96 -5.82
CA LEU A 224 -3.29 3.59 -4.40
C LEU A 224 -3.00 4.77 -3.46
N THR A 225 -2.23 5.76 -3.88
CA THR A 225 -1.68 6.79 -2.98
C THR A 225 -2.32 8.16 -3.11
N VAL A 226 -2.98 8.46 -4.23
CA VAL A 226 -3.68 9.74 -4.41
C VAL A 226 -4.71 9.91 -3.29
N PRO A 227 -4.65 11.02 -2.51
CA PRO A 227 -5.63 11.28 -1.47
C PRO A 227 -7.03 11.32 -2.07
N SER A 228 -7.95 10.52 -1.53
CA SER A 228 -9.36 10.78 -1.79
C SER A 228 -9.73 11.99 -0.94
N PRO A 229 -10.37 13.03 -1.49
CA PRO A 229 -11.01 14.02 -0.65
C PRO A 229 -11.92 13.25 0.30
N LEU A 230 -11.68 13.37 1.61
CA LEU A 230 -12.64 12.91 2.60
C LEU A 230 -13.87 13.80 2.40
N GLU A 231 -14.91 13.28 1.75
CA GLU A 231 -16.18 13.99 1.63
C GLU A 231 -16.88 13.96 3.00
N CYS A 232 -16.45 14.84 3.91
CA CYS A 232 -17.21 15.16 5.11
C CYS A 232 -18.55 15.78 4.65
N GLY A 233 -19.65 15.01 4.77
CA GLY A 233 -20.99 15.42 4.35
C GLY A 233 -21.88 14.27 3.83
N GLY A 234 -21.31 13.09 3.56
CA GLY A 234 -22.06 11.90 3.17
C GLY A 234 -22.75 11.19 4.34
N LYS A 235 -23.91 10.56 4.07
CA LYS A 235 -24.77 9.85 5.06
C LYS A 235 -24.09 8.73 5.87
N GLU A 236 -22.86 8.37 5.54
CA GLU A 236 -22.16 7.20 6.11
C GLU A 236 -21.01 7.58 7.07
N ALA A 237 -20.72 8.86 7.31
CA ALA A 237 -19.76 9.26 8.33
C ALA A 237 -20.06 10.67 8.89
N PRO A 238 -20.37 10.83 10.18
CA PRO A 238 -20.30 12.13 10.82
C PRO A 238 -18.84 12.52 11.03
N CYS A 239 -18.46 13.65 10.45
CA CYS A 239 -17.44 14.54 11.00
C CYS A 239 -18.19 15.48 11.97
#